data_AF-A0A6M2D783-F1
#
_entry.id   AF-A0A6M2D783-F1
#
_cell.length_a   1.000
_cell.length_b   1.000
_cell.length_c   1.000
_cell.angle_alpha   90.00
_cell.angle_beta   90.00
_cell.angle_gamma   90.00
#
_symmetry.space_group_name_H-M   'P 1'
#
loop_
_entity.id
_entity.type
_entity.pdbx_description
1 polymer ?
#
loop_
_entity_poly.entity_id
_entity_poly.type
_entity_poly.pdbx_seq_one_letter_code
_entity_poly.pdbx_strand_id
1 'polypeptide(L)'
;NRAVRFISRNYNFCCSVTQLKMDYSLQLLSTRRNISLLCLFHKYVNSTKMTRLPIERPSYLSTRLHNRLSFLRMYGKTNSFNASALPHAITLWNDHPDNLVSDTKPVSFRNKLILHFG
;
A
#
# COMPACT_ATOMS: atom_id res chain seq x y z
N ASN A 1 17.37 11.51 -0.97
CA ASN A 1 18.14 11.19 0.25
C ASN A 1 19.03 12.33 0.76
N ARG A 2 19.35 13.36 -0.05
CA ARG A 2 20.12 14.54 0.41
C ARG A 2 19.42 15.37 1.49
N ALA A 3 18.10 15.60 1.37
CA ALA A 3 17.34 16.37 2.35
C ALA A 3 17.39 15.77 3.79
N VAL A 4 17.31 14.44 3.93
CA VAL A 4 17.41 13.78 5.23
C VAL A 4 18.80 13.96 5.84
N ARG A 5 19.86 13.83 5.03
CA ARG A 5 21.24 14.08 5.46
C ARG A 5 21.46 15.54 5.87
N PHE A 6 20.83 16.47 5.16
CA PHE A 6 20.85 17.90 5.50
C PHE A 6 20.18 18.18 6.84
N ILE A 7 18.94 17.71 7.04
CA ILE A 7 18.18 17.88 8.29
C ILE A 7 18.91 17.21 9.47
N SER A 8 19.48 16.01 9.24
CA SER A 8 20.24 15.29 10.27
C SER A 8 21.67 15.76 10.49
N ARG A 9 22.15 16.69 9.66
CA ARG A 9 23.57 17.09 9.56
C ARG A 9 24.53 15.90 9.41
N ASN A 10 24.04 14.73 8.99
CA ASN A 10 24.83 13.50 8.88
C ASN A 10 25.07 13.14 7.40
N TYR A 11 26.28 13.47 6.95
CA TYR A 11 26.74 13.23 5.58
C TYR A 11 27.59 11.96 5.44
N ASN A 12 27.76 11.18 6.51
CA ASN A 12 28.55 9.96 6.47
C ASN A 12 27.90 8.93 5.52
N PHE A 13 28.66 8.51 4.50
CA PHE A 13 28.21 7.56 3.49
C PHE A 13 27.90 6.17 4.06
N CYS A 14 28.54 5.77 5.16
CA CYS A 14 28.29 4.51 5.85
C CYS A 14 27.00 4.53 6.69
N CYS A 15 26.46 5.72 7.01
CA CYS A 15 25.21 5.82 7.74
C CYS A 15 24.02 5.48 6.85
N SER A 16 23.16 4.56 7.33
CA SER A 16 21.93 4.16 6.65
C SER A 16 20.94 5.32 6.58
N VAL A 17 20.54 5.71 5.37
CA VAL A 17 19.53 6.77 5.18
C VAL A 17 18.15 6.33 5.69
N THR A 18 17.87 5.03 5.68
CA THR A 18 16.64 4.47 6.26
C THR A 18 16.63 4.70 7.76
N GLN A 19 17.77 4.46 8.44
CA GLN A 19 17.91 4.72 9.86
C GLN A 19 17.74 6.22 10.16
N LEU A 20 18.42 7.09 9.41
CA LEU A 20 18.26 8.54 9.58
C LEU A 20 16.82 9.02 9.36
N LYS A 21 16.02 8.36 8.53
CA LYS A 21 14.59 8.68 8.41
C LYS A 21 13.82 8.26 9.64
N MET A 22 14.09 7.07 10.17
CA MET A 22 13.45 6.57 11.39
C MET A 22 13.80 7.44 12.59
N ASP A 23 15.06 7.83 12.75
CA ASP A 23 15.53 8.69 13.85
C ASP A 23 14.82 10.06 13.86
N TYR A 24 14.44 10.56 12.68
CA TYR A 24 13.71 11.83 12.52
C TYR A 24 12.19 11.64 12.32
N SER A 25 11.65 10.46 12.61
CA SER A 25 10.23 10.13 12.44
C SER A 25 9.69 10.43 11.02
N LEU A 26 10.55 10.35 10.02
CA LEU A 26 10.20 10.53 8.61
C LEU A 26 9.73 9.19 8.03
N GLN A 27 8.55 9.18 7.44
CA GLN A 27 8.04 7.98 6.77
C GLN A 27 8.98 7.49 5.66
N LEU A 28 9.19 6.17 5.64
CA LEU A 28 10.00 5.53 4.61
C LEU A 28 9.34 5.66 3.23
N LEU A 29 10.19 5.66 2.19
CA LEU A 29 9.72 5.79 0.80
C LEU A 29 8.85 4.60 0.38
N SER A 30 9.18 3.40 0.84
CA SER A 30 8.39 2.18 0.66
C SER A 30 6.99 2.34 1.24
N THR A 31 6.89 2.79 2.48
CA THR A 31 5.63 3.06 3.18
C THR A 31 4.77 4.06 2.40
N ARG A 32 5.35 5.20 2.03
CA ARG A 32 4.64 6.21 1.24
C ARG A 32 4.15 5.69 -0.11
N ARG A 33 4.94 4.85 -0.78
CA ARG A 33 4.55 4.20 -2.05
C ARG A 33 3.39 3.23 -1.85
N ASN A 34 3.42 2.41 -0.80
CA ASN A 34 2.32 1.49 -0.48
C ASN A 34 1.02 2.25 -0.17
N ILE A 35 1.07 3.31 0.63
CA ILE A 35 -0.10 4.16 0.92
C ILE A 35 -0.67 4.76 -0.37
N SER A 36 0.18 5.35 -1.22
CA SER A 36 -0.27 5.92 -2.50
C SER A 36 -0.88 4.87 -3.42
N LEU A 37 -0.28 3.68 -3.49
CA LEU A 37 -0.77 2.58 -4.30
C LEU A 37 -2.15 2.09 -3.82
N LEU A 38 -2.32 1.90 -2.52
CA LEU A 38 -3.61 1.53 -1.92
C LEU A 38 -4.67 2.62 -2.11
N CYS A 39 -4.30 3.90 -1.98
CA CYS A 39 -5.22 5.01 -2.27
C CYS A 39 -5.66 5.03 -3.74
N LEU A 40 -4.76 4.71 -4.66
CA LEU A 40 -5.10 4.59 -6.08
C LEU A 40 -6.04 3.40 -6.31
N PHE A 41 -5.72 2.23 -5.75
CA PHE A 41 -6.53 1.02 -5.86
C PHE A 41 -7.93 1.22 -5.27
N HIS A 42 -8.02 1.87 -4.10
CA HIS A 42 -9.27 2.27 -3.47
C HIS A 42 -10.18 3.09 -4.39
N LYS A 43 -9.61 4.06 -5.12
CA LYS A 43 -10.35 4.85 -6.12
C LYS A 43 -10.88 3.97 -7.24
N TYR A 44 -10.10 3.01 -7.73
CA TYR A 44 -10.57 2.08 -8.76
C TYR A 44 -11.71 1.20 -8.26
N VAL A 45 -11.62 0.67 -7.04
CA VAL A 45 -12.64 -0.22 -6.46
C VAL A 45 -13.96 0.52 -6.21
N ASN A 46 -13.91 1.78 -5.80
CA ASN A 46 -15.09 2.56 -5.42
C ASN A 46 -15.63 3.47 -6.55
N SER A 47 -14.92 3.62 -7.67
CA SER A 47 -15.37 4.48 -8.77
C SER A 47 -16.33 3.75 -9.70
N THR A 48 -17.48 4.38 -9.97
CA THR A 48 -18.49 3.88 -10.92
C THR A 48 -18.13 4.17 -12.38
N LYS A 49 -17.16 5.07 -12.64
CA LYS A 49 -16.85 5.60 -13.98
C LYS A 49 -15.46 5.22 -14.49
N MET A 50 -14.65 4.53 -13.70
CA MET A 50 -13.27 4.23 -14.06
C MET A 50 -13.17 2.91 -14.83
N THR A 51 -12.18 2.80 -15.73
CA THR A 51 -11.91 1.60 -16.50
C THR A 51 -11.86 0.38 -15.58
N ARG A 52 -12.65 -0.65 -15.88
CA ARG A 52 -12.68 -1.87 -15.08
C ARG A 52 -11.30 -2.51 -15.14
N LEU A 53 -10.61 -2.57 -14.00
CA LEU A 53 -9.40 -3.39 -13.87
C LEU A 53 -9.80 -4.85 -14.10
N PRO A 54 -8.92 -5.69 -14.67
CA PRO A 54 -9.20 -7.11 -14.89
C PRO A 54 -9.11 -7.91 -13.58
N ILE A 55 -9.77 -7.43 -12.52
CA ILE A 55 -9.77 -8.02 -11.19
C ILE A 55 -11.09 -8.76 -10.96
N GLU A 56 -11.01 -9.93 -10.35
CA GLU A 56 -12.16 -10.78 -10.07
C GLU A 56 -12.26 -11.04 -8.57
N ARG A 57 -13.49 -11.22 -8.08
CA ARG A 57 -13.73 -11.60 -6.68
C ARG A 57 -13.76 -13.12 -6.54
N PRO A 58 -13.22 -13.67 -5.44
CA PRO A 58 -13.32 -15.10 -5.20
C PRO A 58 -14.79 -15.53 -5.07
N SER A 59 -15.14 -16.69 -5.61
CA SER A 59 -16.46 -17.31 -5.44
C SER A 59 -16.73 -17.75 -4.00
N TYR A 60 -15.67 -18.08 -3.26
CA TYR A 60 -15.71 -18.44 -1.85
C TYR A 60 -14.63 -17.69 -1.07
N LEU A 61 -15.01 -17.08 0.04
CA LEU A 61 -14.14 -16.31 0.92
C LEU A 61 -14.30 -16.79 2.38
N SER A 62 -13.22 -17.31 2.96
CA SER A 62 -13.16 -17.56 4.40
C SER A 62 -12.94 -16.23 5.12
N THR A 63 -13.98 -15.74 5.80
CA THR A 63 -13.93 -14.48 6.59
C THR A 63 -12.93 -14.52 7.73
N ARG A 64 -12.48 -15.71 8.15
CA ARG A 64 -11.43 -15.86 9.16
C ARG A 64 -10.04 -15.55 8.63
N LEU A 65 -9.84 -15.70 7.32
CA LEU A 65 -8.53 -15.61 6.68
C LEU A 65 -8.41 -14.39 5.76
N HIS A 66 -9.53 -13.85 5.29
CA HIS A 66 -9.56 -12.83 4.26
C HIS A 66 -10.64 -11.79 4.58
N ASN A 67 -10.38 -10.55 4.17
CA ASN A 67 -11.40 -9.51 4.23
C ASN A 67 -12.51 -9.76 3.17
N ARG A 68 -13.72 -9.27 3.44
CA ARG A 68 -14.93 -9.44 2.62
C ARG A 68 -14.85 -8.76 1.25
N LEU A 69 -13.90 -7.83 1.07
CA LEU A 69 -13.67 -7.09 -0.16
C LEU A 69 -12.39 -7.55 -0.88
N SER A 70 -11.93 -8.76 -0.59
CA SER A 70 -10.72 -9.32 -1.21
C SER A 70 -10.94 -9.63 -2.69
N PHE A 71 -9.85 -9.56 -3.44
CA PHE A 71 -9.79 -9.95 -4.85
C PHE A 71 -8.96 -11.22 -5.03
N LEU A 72 -9.19 -11.95 -6.14
CA LEU A 72 -8.30 -13.04 -6.53
C LEU A 72 -6.88 -12.50 -6.74
N ARG A 73 -5.90 -13.13 -6.09
CA ARG A 73 -4.51 -12.70 -6.24
C ARG A 73 -4.05 -12.98 -7.66
N MET A 74 -3.41 -11.98 -8.28
CA MET A 74 -2.79 -12.12 -9.58
C MET A 74 -1.36 -12.61 -9.43
N TYR A 75 -0.99 -13.60 -10.24
CA TYR A 75 0.35 -14.15 -10.25
C TYR A 75 0.83 -14.31 -11.69
N GLY A 76 2.09 -13.98 -11.91
CA GLY A 76 2.82 -14.27 -13.13
C GLY A 76 4.06 -15.10 -12.82
N LYS A 77 4.70 -15.59 -13.88
CA LYS A 77 5.90 -16.42 -13.77
C LYS A 77 7.13 -15.68 -13.24
N THR A 78 7.15 -14.34 -13.32
CA THR A 78 8.32 -13.53 -12.98
C THR A 78 8.08 -12.70 -11.72
N ASN A 79 9.14 -12.55 -10.92
CA ASN A 79 9.12 -11.66 -9.76
C ASN A 79 8.81 -10.21 -10.16
N SER A 80 9.29 -9.76 -11.32
CA SER A 80 9.00 -8.42 -11.84
C SER A 80 7.52 -8.19 -12.09
N PHE A 81 6.80 -9.21 -12.59
CA PHE A 81 5.35 -9.11 -12.74
C PHE A 81 4.66 -9.11 -11.38
N ASN A 82 5.04 -10.02 -10.48
CA ASN A 82 4.43 -10.12 -9.15
C ASN A 82 4.69 -8.87 -8.28
N ALA A 83 5.80 -8.17 -8.53
CA ALA A 83 6.14 -6.88 -7.89
C ALA A 83 5.58 -5.66 -8.65
N SER A 84 4.88 -5.86 -9.77
CA SER A 84 4.24 -4.76 -10.50
C SER A 84 3.05 -4.20 -9.72
N ALA A 85 2.60 -3.01 -10.11
CA ALA A 85 1.66 -2.22 -9.32
C ALA A 85 0.35 -2.95 -8.98
N LEU A 86 -0.26 -3.66 -9.94
CA LEU A 86 -1.57 -4.27 -9.75
C LEU A 86 -1.53 -5.54 -8.85
N PRO A 87 -0.67 -6.56 -9.11
CA PRO A 87 -0.53 -7.71 -8.23
C PRO A 87 -0.10 -7.32 -6.81
N HIS A 88 0.80 -6.33 -6.70
CA HIS A 88 1.23 -5.80 -5.41
C HIS A 88 0.10 -5.09 -4.67
N ALA A 89 -0.70 -4.27 -5.36
CA ALA A 89 -1.87 -3.61 -4.78
C ALA A 89 -2.90 -4.60 -4.25
N ILE A 90 -3.20 -5.66 -5.01
CA ILE A 90 -4.16 -6.71 -4.60
C ILE A 90 -3.65 -7.43 -3.35
N THR A 91 -2.35 -7.75 -3.31
CA THR A 91 -1.74 -8.40 -2.15
C THR A 91 -1.87 -7.53 -0.91
N LEU A 92 -1.45 -6.26 -0.99
CA LEU A 92 -1.58 -5.31 0.11
C LEU A 92 -3.04 -5.12 0.55
N TRP A 93 -3.97 -5.05 -0.40
CA TRP A 93 -5.40 -4.87 -0.12
C TRP A 93 -5.99 -6.06 0.61
N ASN A 94 -5.68 -7.28 0.18
CA ASN A 94 -6.20 -8.51 0.79
C ASN A 94 -5.68 -8.73 2.21
N ASP A 95 -4.47 -8.25 2.50
CA ASP A 95 -3.84 -8.39 3.83
C ASP A 95 -4.41 -7.38 4.86
N HIS A 96 -5.26 -6.44 4.45
CA HIS A 96 -5.86 -5.47 5.36
C HIS A 96 -7.22 -5.92 5.95
N PRO A 97 -7.56 -5.47 7.16
CA PRO A 97 -8.82 -5.80 7.82
C PRO A 97 -10.04 -5.11 7.19
N ASP A 98 -11.22 -5.73 7.37
CA ASP A 98 -12.51 -5.29 6.84
C ASP A 98 -12.84 -3.82 7.14
N ASN A 99 -12.54 -3.37 8.35
CA ASN A 99 -12.82 -2.00 8.81
C ASN A 99 -12.06 -0.92 8.03
N LEU A 100 -10.92 -1.28 7.44
CA LEU A 100 -10.07 -0.40 6.66
C LEU A 100 -10.52 -0.41 5.19
N VAL A 101 -10.71 -1.59 4.60
CA VAL A 101 -11.09 -1.72 3.18
C VAL A 101 -12.52 -1.28 2.90
N SER A 102 -13.42 -1.36 3.88
CA SER A 102 -14.83 -0.98 3.73
C SER A 102 -15.07 0.54 3.79
N ASP A 103 -14.06 1.34 4.11
CA ASP A 103 -14.19 2.79 4.14
C ASP A 103 -14.28 3.35 2.72
N THR A 104 -15.42 3.91 2.32
CA THR A 104 -15.62 4.45 0.97
C THR A 104 -15.06 5.87 0.80
N LYS A 105 -14.74 6.58 1.89
CA LYS A 105 -14.30 7.99 1.85
C LYS A 105 -12.77 8.04 1.65
N PRO A 106 -12.25 8.58 0.53
CA PRO A 106 -10.81 8.52 0.22
C PRO A 106 -9.90 9.17 1.28
N VAL A 107 -10.35 10.29 1.87
CA VAL A 107 -9.57 11.01 2.89
C VAL A 107 -9.49 10.22 4.20
N SER A 108 -10.62 9.65 4.64
CA SER A 108 -10.70 8.81 5.84
C SER A 108 -9.84 7.56 5.70
N PHE A 109 -9.96 6.88 4.55
CA PHE A 109 -9.15 5.72 4.19
C PHE A 109 -7.65 6.01 4.26
N ARG A 110 -7.20 7.11 3.64
CA ARG A 110 -5.78 7.51 3.66
C ARG A 110 -5.28 7.78 5.07
N ASN A 111 -6.07 8.44 5.92
CA ASN A 111 -5.68 8.71 7.29
C ASN A 111 -5.54 7.42 8.12
N LYS A 112 -6.46 6.47 7.94
CA LYS A 112 -6.35 5.13 8.56
C LYS A 112 -5.09 4.38 8.11
N LEU A 113 -4.75 4.45 6.82
CA LEU A 113 -3.50 3.88 6.31
C LEU A 113 -2.27 4.53 6.95
N ILE A 114 -2.26 5.85 7.07
CA ILE A 114 -1.14 6.57 7.71
C ILE A 114 -0.97 6.13 9.16
N LEU A 115 -2.06 5.97 9.91
CA LEU A 115 -2.03 5.48 11.29
C LEU A 115 -1.60 4.01 11.41
N HIS A 116 -1.92 3.18 10.42
CA HIS A 116 -1.52 1.76 10.42
C HIS A 116 -0.04 1.57 10.07
N PHE A 117 0.53 2.45 9.25
CA PHE A 117 1.90 2.33 8.72
C PHE A 117 2.93 3.26 9.38
N GLY A 118 2.49 4.25 10.14
CA GLY A 118 3.33 5.20 10.87
C GLY A 118 3.56 4.75 12.29
#